data_AF-A0A2J8VQ44-F1
#
_entry.id   AF-A0A2J8VQ44-F1
#
_cell.length_a   1.000
_cell.length_b   1.000
_cell.length_c   1.000
_cell.angle_alpha   90.00
_cell.angle_beta   90.00
_cell.angle_gamma   90.00
#
_symmetry.space_group_name_H-M   'P 1'
#
loop_
_entity.id
_entity.type
_entity.pdbx_description
1 polymer ?
#
loop_
_entity_poly.entity_id
_entity_poly.type
_entity_poly.pdbx_seq_one_letter_code
_entity_poly.pdbx_strand_id
1 'polypeptide(L)'
;NGVVHLIDKVISTITNNIQQIIEIEDTFETLRAAVAASGLNTMLEGNGQYTLLAPTNEAFEKIPSETLNRILGDPEALRDMLTINGKAIISNKDILATNGVIHYIDELLIPDSAKTLFELAAESDVSTAIDLFRRAGLGNHLSGSERLTLLAPLNSVFRDGTPPIDAHTRNLLRNHIIKDQLASKYLYHGQTL
;
A
#
# COMPACT_ATOMS: atom_id res chain seq x y z
N ASN A 1 31.66 -17.97 40.14
CA ASN A 1 30.29 -18.06 40.69
C ASN A 1 29.29 -17.30 39.81
N GLY A 2 29.06 -17.74 38.56
CA GLY A 2 28.01 -17.17 37.68
C GLY A 2 28.51 -16.67 36.31
N VAL A 3 27.57 -16.18 35.49
CA VAL A 3 27.78 -15.58 34.17
C VAL A 3 27.09 -14.21 34.15
N VAL A 4 27.73 -13.21 33.54
CA VAL A 4 27.17 -11.86 33.36
C VAL A 4 26.95 -11.60 31.88
N HIS A 5 25.74 -11.17 31.52
CA HIS A 5 25.39 -10.69 30.20
C HIS A 5 25.18 -9.17 30.27
N LEU A 6 25.84 -8.43 29.38
CA LEU A 6 25.63 -6.99 29.22
C LEU A 6 24.39 -6.77 28.34
N ILE A 7 23.45 -5.94 28.79
CA ILE A 7 22.22 -5.60 28.06
C ILE A 7 22.14 -4.09 27.86
N ASP A 8 21.49 -3.67 26.78
CA ASP A 8 21.42 -2.27 26.35
C ASP A 8 20.30 -1.46 27.04
N LYS A 9 19.27 -2.14 27.56
CA LYS A 9 18.10 -1.51 28.20
C LYS A 9 17.64 -2.28 29.45
N VAL A 10 17.00 -1.58 30.38
CA VAL A 10 16.30 -2.20 31.52
C VAL A 10 15.04 -2.89 31.00
N ILE A 11 14.85 -4.17 31.35
CA ILE A 11 13.68 -4.95 30.92
C ILE A 11 12.50 -4.76 31.87
N SER A 12 11.29 -4.74 31.31
CA SER A 12 10.02 -4.70 32.04
C SER A 12 9.22 -5.96 31.78
N THR A 13 8.28 -6.29 32.66
CA THR A 13 7.37 -7.42 32.44
C THR A 13 6.42 -7.12 31.29
N ILE A 14 6.29 -8.06 30.36
CA ILE A 14 5.40 -7.98 29.22
C ILE A 14 4.08 -8.66 29.62
N THR A 15 2.99 -7.88 29.70
CA THR A 15 1.67 -8.39 30.13
C THR A 15 0.65 -8.46 29.02
N ASN A 16 0.78 -7.58 28.02
CA ASN A 16 -0.24 -7.37 26.99
C ASN A 16 0.20 -8.01 25.66
N ASN A 17 -0.74 -8.59 24.92
CA ASN A 17 -0.54 -9.02 23.54
C ASN A 17 -0.69 -7.84 22.56
N ILE A 18 -0.42 -8.08 21.28
CA ILE A 18 -0.48 -7.04 20.24
C ILE A 18 -1.88 -6.40 20.17
N GLN A 19 -2.94 -7.22 20.16
CA GLN A 19 -4.32 -6.71 20.10
C GLN A 19 -4.65 -5.79 21.28
N GLN A 20 -4.27 -6.17 22.50
CA GLN A 20 -4.52 -5.38 23.71
C GLN A 20 -3.81 -4.03 23.66
N ILE A 21 -2.59 -3.98 23.12
CA ILE A 21 -1.87 -2.70 22.96
C ILE A 21 -2.60 -1.80 21.95
N ILE A 22 -3.08 -2.36 20.83
CA ILE A 22 -3.91 -1.62 19.85
C ILE A 22 -5.20 -1.08 20.47
N GLU A 23 -5.80 -1.82 21.41
CA GLU A 23 -7.04 -1.41 22.07
C GLU A 23 -6.85 -0.30 23.12
N ILE A 24 -5.69 -0.28 23.79
CA ILE A 24 -5.36 0.66 24.87
C ILE A 24 -4.87 2.00 24.32
N GLU A 25 -4.11 2.00 23.23
CA GLU A 25 -3.42 3.18 22.72
C GLU A 25 -4.33 4.02 21.81
N ASP A 26 -4.60 5.27 22.19
CA ASP A 26 -5.46 6.21 21.44
C ASP A 26 -4.90 6.55 20.04
N THR A 27 -3.60 6.39 19.82
CA THR A 27 -2.95 6.63 18.52
C THR A 27 -3.34 5.58 17.46
N PHE A 28 -3.99 4.47 17.85
CA PHE A 28 -4.36 3.36 16.97
C PHE A 28 -5.86 3.21 16.75
N GLU A 29 -6.68 4.24 16.99
CA GLU A 29 -8.12 4.16 16.77
C GLU A 29 -8.50 3.71 15.35
N THR A 30 -7.85 4.27 14.33
CA THR A 30 -8.11 3.92 12.92
C THR A 30 -7.63 2.51 12.59
N LEU A 31 -6.45 2.13 13.10
CA LEU A 31 -5.91 0.77 12.96
C LEU A 31 -6.83 -0.25 13.62
N ARG A 32 -7.31 0.01 14.84
CA ARG A 32 -8.26 -0.83 15.58
C ARG A 32 -9.53 -1.09 14.78
N ALA A 33 -10.08 -0.05 14.14
CA ALA A 33 -11.23 -0.19 13.27
C ALA A 33 -10.93 -1.06 12.03
N ALA A 34 -9.76 -0.89 11.41
CA ALA A 34 -9.34 -1.67 10.25
C ALA A 34 -9.09 -3.16 10.58
N VAL A 35 -8.46 -3.46 11.73
CA VAL A 35 -8.25 -4.83 12.21
C VAL A 35 -9.60 -5.51 12.50
N ALA A 36 -10.54 -4.79 13.11
CA ALA A 36 -11.89 -5.29 13.35
C ALA A 36 -12.64 -5.58 12.04
N ALA A 37 -12.56 -4.68 11.05
CA ALA A 37 -13.21 -4.84 9.75
C ALA A 37 -12.62 -5.99 8.92
N SER A 38 -11.31 -6.22 9.02
CA SER A 38 -10.59 -7.29 8.31
C SER A 38 -10.65 -8.65 9.02
N GLY A 39 -11.16 -8.71 10.25
CA GLY A 39 -11.28 -9.95 11.04
C GLY A 39 -9.94 -10.47 11.57
N LEU A 40 -8.94 -9.60 11.72
CA LEU A 40 -7.58 -9.97 12.15
C LEU A 40 -7.41 -10.05 13.69
N ASN A 41 -8.43 -9.69 14.48
CA ASN A 41 -8.37 -9.68 15.96
C ASN A 41 -7.81 -10.99 16.53
N THR A 42 -8.39 -12.14 16.11
CA THR A 42 -7.97 -13.47 16.62
C THR A 42 -6.53 -13.81 16.29
N MET A 43 -6.00 -13.32 15.17
CA MET A 43 -4.59 -13.50 14.80
C MET A 43 -3.67 -12.67 15.71
N LEU A 44 -4.07 -11.43 16.02
CA LEU A 44 -3.29 -10.51 16.88
C LEU A 44 -3.43 -10.81 18.38
N GLU A 45 -4.46 -11.54 18.78
CA GLU A 45 -4.63 -12.10 20.13
C GLU A 45 -3.87 -13.43 20.31
N GLY A 46 -3.79 -14.21 19.22
CA GLY A 46 -3.24 -15.55 19.23
C GLY A 46 -1.77 -15.61 19.61
N ASN A 47 -1.36 -16.77 20.13
CA ASN A 47 0.04 -17.06 20.39
C ASN A 47 0.82 -17.07 19.07
N GLY A 48 2.01 -16.49 19.08
CA GLY A 48 2.88 -16.43 17.93
C GLY A 48 4.05 -15.49 18.18
N GLN A 49 4.88 -15.32 17.16
CA GLN A 49 5.94 -14.32 17.15
C GLN A 49 5.74 -13.45 15.91
N TYR A 50 5.18 -12.27 16.12
CA TYR A 50 4.90 -11.33 15.05
C TYR A 50 5.71 -10.04 15.23
N THR A 51 5.91 -9.34 14.13
CA THR A 51 6.35 -7.95 14.14
C THR A 51 5.28 -7.13 13.46
N LEU A 52 4.56 -6.32 14.24
CA LEU A 52 3.54 -5.43 13.71
C LEU A 52 4.14 -4.06 13.44
N LEU A 53 3.94 -3.55 12.24
CA LEU A 53 4.11 -2.14 11.96
C LEU A 53 2.74 -1.47 12.10
N ALA A 54 2.54 -0.77 13.21
CA ALA A 54 1.26 -0.17 13.56
C ALA A 54 1.19 1.28 13.05
N PRO A 55 0.40 1.58 12.00
CA PRO A 55 0.20 2.95 11.55
C PRO A 55 -0.57 3.75 12.59
N THR A 56 -0.06 4.94 12.91
CA THR A 56 -0.77 5.89 13.76
C THR A 56 -1.94 6.53 13.02
N ASN A 57 -2.85 7.17 13.75
CA ASN A 57 -3.93 7.96 13.13
C ASN A 57 -3.40 8.99 12.11
N GLU A 58 -2.28 9.64 12.42
CA GLU A 58 -1.61 10.60 11.52
C GLU A 58 -1.13 9.95 10.22
N ALA A 59 -0.72 8.67 10.27
CA ALA A 59 -0.35 7.92 9.08
C ALA A 59 -1.54 7.71 8.13
N PHE A 60 -2.74 7.51 8.68
CA PHE A 60 -3.98 7.42 7.90
C PHE A 60 -4.43 8.79 7.38
N GLU A 61 -4.26 9.87 8.14
CA GLU A 61 -4.61 11.23 7.72
C GLU A 61 -3.80 11.73 6.52
N LYS A 62 -2.57 11.23 6.34
CA LYS A 62 -1.73 11.55 5.17
C LYS A 62 -2.28 10.95 3.86
N ILE A 63 -3.18 9.98 3.93
CA ILE A 63 -3.75 9.33 2.75
C ILE A 63 -4.99 10.10 2.29
N PRO A 64 -5.13 10.39 0.99
CA PRO A 64 -6.36 10.99 0.46
C PRO A 64 -7.60 10.20 0.88
N SER A 65 -8.64 10.88 1.36
CA SER A 65 -9.81 10.21 1.94
C SER A 65 -10.52 9.26 0.96
N GLU A 66 -10.46 9.54 -0.35
CA GLU A 66 -10.99 8.66 -1.39
C GLU A 66 -10.24 7.31 -1.43
N THR A 67 -8.91 7.36 -1.45
CA THR A 67 -8.04 6.18 -1.38
C THR A 67 -8.24 5.42 -0.09
N LEU A 68 -8.30 6.12 1.05
CA LEU A 68 -8.48 5.51 2.35
C LEU A 68 -9.83 4.77 2.45
N ASN A 69 -10.93 5.42 2.08
CA ASN A 69 -12.26 4.80 2.12
C ASN A 69 -12.36 3.59 1.18
N ARG A 70 -11.72 3.67 0.01
CA ARG A 70 -11.66 2.55 -0.94
C ARG A 70 -10.90 1.36 -0.36
N ILE A 71 -9.75 1.59 0.28
CA ILE A 71 -8.95 0.53 0.90
C ILE A 71 -9.70 -0.06 2.09
N LEU A 72 -10.23 0.77 3.00
CA LEU A 72 -10.99 0.29 4.17
C LEU A 72 -12.27 -0.48 3.78
N GLY A 73 -12.83 -0.21 2.60
CA GLY A 73 -13.98 -0.94 2.05
C GLY A 73 -13.65 -2.25 1.34
N ASP A 74 -12.37 -2.55 1.10
CA ASP A 74 -11.92 -3.75 0.39
C ASP A 74 -11.08 -4.67 1.32
N PRO A 75 -11.66 -5.79 1.78
CA PRO A 75 -10.97 -6.73 2.67
C PRO A 75 -9.68 -7.32 2.10
N GLU A 76 -9.54 -7.45 0.77
CA GLU A 76 -8.28 -7.94 0.17
C GLU A 76 -7.20 -6.85 0.25
N ALA A 77 -7.54 -5.61 -0.11
CA ALA A 77 -6.64 -4.46 -0.02
C ALA A 77 -6.17 -4.19 1.43
N LEU A 78 -7.07 -4.35 2.41
CA LEU A 78 -6.77 -4.23 3.84
C LEU A 78 -5.72 -5.25 4.31
N ARG A 79 -5.80 -6.50 3.83
CA ARG A 79 -4.87 -7.56 4.24
C ARG A 79 -3.47 -7.34 3.71
N ASP A 80 -3.34 -6.77 2.51
CA ASP A 80 -2.05 -6.56 1.86
C ASP A 80 -1.30 -5.32 2.41
N MET A 81 -1.97 -4.42 3.13
CA MET A 81 -1.47 -3.13 3.64
C MET A 81 -0.27 -3.20 4.62
N LEU A 82 0.22 -4.40 4.94
CA LEU A 82 1.19 -4.64 6.02
C LEU A 82 2.62 -5.00 5.55
N THR A 83 3.03 -4.67 4.31
CA THR A 83 4.35 -5.08 3.77
C THR A 83 5.29 -3.89 3.43
N ILE A 84 6.59 -4.00 3.78
CA ILE A 84 7.56 -2.89 3.81
C ILE A 84 8.25 -2.61 2.46
N ASN A 85 8.27 -1.34 2.03
CA ASN A 85 8.99 -0.80 0.86
C ASN A 85 10.22 0.09 1.20
N GLY A 86 11.02 -0.28 2.20
CA GLY A 86 12.37 0.29 2.41
C GLY A 86 12.48 1.76 2.87
N LYS A 87 11.38 2.47 3.20
CA LYS A 87 11.42 3.83 3.77
C LYS A 87 11.53 3.79 5.30
N ALA A 88 12.34 4.67 5.88
CA ALA A 88 12.51 4.83 7.33
C ALA A 88 11.32 5.59 7.93
N ILE A 89 10.21 4.88 8.17
CA ILE A 89 8.92 5.43 8.62
C ILE A 89 8.62 5.16 10.09
N ILE A 90 9.57 4.61 10.85
CA ILE A 90 9.34 4.14 12.22
C ILE A 90 9.57 5.26 13.25
N SER A 91 8.50 5.71 13.92
CA SER A 91 8.53 6.76 14.95
C SER A 91 8.83 6.24 16.35
N ASN A 92 8.20 5.13 16.75
CA ASN A 92 8.51 4.42 18.00
C ASN A 92 8.92 2.97 17.73
N LYS A 93 9.93 2.52 18.47
CA LYS A 93 10.53 1.20 18.30
C LYS A 93 10.39 0.37 19.57
N ASP A 94 10.32 -0.95 19.37
CA ASP A 94 10.49 -1.97 20.40
C ASP A 94 9.38 -1.96 21.46
N ILE A 95 8.13 -1.75 21.05
CA ILE A 95 7.00 -1.95 21.97
C ILE A 95 6.77 -3.46 22.11
N LEU A 96 7.06 -3.99 23.28
CA LEU A 96 7.04 -5.42 23.55
C LEU A 96 5.62 -5.91 23.83
N ALA A 97 5.23 -6.98 23.13
CA ALA A 97 3.98 -7.69 23.33
C ALA A 97 4.25 -9.16 23.64
N THR A 98 3.32 -9.84 24.32
CA THR A 98 3.49 -11.26 24.69
C THR A 98 3.63 -12.18 23.48
N ASN A 99 3.10 -11.76 22.32
CA ASN A 99 3.14 -12.48 21.06
C ASN A 99 3.92 -11.74 19.95
N GLY A 100 4.78 -10.78 20.31
CA GLY A 100 5.61 -10.09 19.30
C GLY A 100 6.16 -8.74 19.70
N VAL A 101 6.46 -7.94 18.68
CA VAL A 101 6.96 -6.57 18.81
C VAL A 101 6.14 -5.64 17.92
N ILE A 102 5.86 -4.44 18.40
CA ILE A 102 5.18 -3.39 17.65
C ILE A 102 6.16 -2.24 17.39
N HIS A 103 6.16 -1.76 16.15
CA HIS A 103 6.83 -0.52 15.75
C HIS A 103 5.79 0.44 15.20
N TYR A 104 5.82 1.69 15.64
CA TYR A 104 4.85 2.70 15.20
C TYR A 104 5.35 3.26 13.88
N ILE A 105 4.46 3.41 12.91
CA ILE A 105 4.80 4.00 11.62
C ILE A 105 3.98 5.26 11.36
N ASP A 106 4.62 6.29 10.86
CA ASP A 106 3.99 7.59 10.56
C ASP A 106 3.49 7.69 9.12
N GLU A 107 3.71 6.65 8.31
CA GLU A 107 3.25 6.57 6.93
C GLU A 107 2.59 5.22 6.68
N LEU A 108 1.46 5.23 5.99
CA LEU A 108 0.76 4.01 5.61
C LEU A 108 1.50 3.32 4.46
N LEU A 109 1.79 2.04 4.64
CA LEU A 109 2.38 1.22 3.58
C LEU A 109 1.27 0.69 2.67
N ILE A 110 0.93 1.43 1.62
CA ILE A 110 -0.06 0.96 0.64
C ILE A 110 0.67 0.05 -0.38
N PRO A 111 0.39 -1.27 -0.40
CA PRO A 111 0.96 -2.21 -1.36
C PRO A 111 0.41 -1.90 -2.74
N ASP A 112 1.14 -2.30 -3.78
CA ASP A 112 0.72 -2.07 -5.16
C ASP A 112 -0.59 -2.82 -5.49
N SER A 113 -0.91 -3.91 -4.79
CA SER A 113 -2.20 -4.60 -4.92
C SER A 113 -3.39 -3.78 -4.41
N ALA A 114 -3.18 -2.87 -3.46
CA ALA A 114 -4.22 -1.98 -2.94
C ALA A 114 -4.32 -0.65 -3.70
N LYS A 115 -3.36 -0.34 -4.58
CA LYS A 115 -3.35 0.90 -5.38
C LYS A 115 -4.19 0.75 -6.65
N THR A 116 -4.83 1.84 -7.06
CA THR A 116 -5.36 1.97 -8.42
C THR A 116 -4.22 2.09 -9.43
N LEU A 117 -4.51 1.89 -10.73
CA LEU A 117 -3.50 2.10 -11.79
C LEU A 117 -2.94 3.52 -11.77
N PHE A 118 -3.78 4.51 -11.43
CA PHE A 118 -3.35 5.89 -11.29
C PHE A 118 -2.36 6.06 -10.12
N GLU A 119 -2.71 5.56 -8.93
CA GLU A 119 -1.86 5.66 -7.73
C GLU A 119 -0.54 4.92 -7.90
N LEU A 120 -0.56 3.76 -8.56
CA LEU A 120 0.64 2.96 -8.83
C LEU A 120 1.60 3.70 -9.77
N ALA A 121 1.06 4.31 -10.82
CA ALA A 121 1.88 4.86 -11.90
C ALA A 121 2.22 6.35 -11.75
N ALA A 122 1.49 7.09 -10.90
CA ALA A 122 1.70 8.53 -10.69
C ALA A 122 3.09 8.86 -10.12
N GLU A 123 3.64 8.03 -9.24
CA GLU A 123 4.96 8.23 -8.62
C GLU A 123 6.07 7.38 -9.27
N SER A 124 5.88 6.96 -10.52
CA SER A 124 6.78 6.04 -11.22
C SER A 124 7.46 6.67 -12.44
N ASP A 125 8.39 5.93 -13.05
CA ASP A 125 9.07 6.30 -14.29
C ASP A 125 8.15 6.35 -15.53
N VAL A 126 6.84 6.17 -15.37
CA VAL A 126 5.83 6.34 -16.43
C VAL A 126 4.84 7.48 -16.16
N SER A 127 5.09 8.32 -15.16
CA SER A 127 4.20 9.42 -14.75
C SER A 127 3.80 10.39 -15.88
N THR A 128 4.67 10.61 -16.86
CA THR A 128 4.37 11.44 -18.06
C THR A 128 3.25 10.81 -18.90
N ALA A 129 3.27 9.49 -19.07
CA ALA A 129 2.20 8.79 -19.78
C ALA A 129 0.88 8.90 -19.02
N ILE A 130 0.90 8.77 -17.70
CA ILE A 130 -0.30 8.89 -16.84
C ILE A 130 -0.94 10.27 -16.96
N ASP A 131 -0.14 11.34 -17.00
CA ASP A 131 -0.66 12.68 -17.24
C ASP A 131 -1.31 12.80 -18.63
N LEU A 132 -0.74 12.17 -19.66
CA LEU A 132 -1.35 12.13 -21.00
C LEU A 132 -2.71 11.42 -21.01
N PHE A 133 -2.84 10.27 -20.35
CA PHE A 133 -4.14 9.59 -20.21
C PHE A 133 -5.17 10.46 -19.50
N ARG A 134 -4.76 11.14 -18.41
CA ARG A 134 -5.61 12.07 -17.67
C ARG A 134 -6.08 13.21 -18.57
N ARG A 135 -5.16 13.90 -19.25
CA ARG A 135 -5.46 15.02 -20.17
C ARG A 135 -6.31 14.61 -21.38
N ALA A 136 -6.17 13.37 -21.85
CA ALA A 136 -6.97 12.82 -22.93
C ALA A 136 -8.42 12.47 -22.52
N GLY A 137 -8.76 12.56 -21.22
CA GLY A 137 -10.06 12.18 -20.67
C GLY A 137 -10.21 10.68 -20.42
N LEU A 138 -9.11 9.95 -20.34
CA LEU A 138 -9.07 8.51 -20.07
C LEU A 138 -8.77 8.18 -18.60
N GLY A 139 -8.60 9.20 -17.75
CA GLY A 139 -8.23 9.04 -16.34
C GLY A 139 -9.21 8.18 -15.53
N ASN A 140 -10.50 8.18 -15.87
CA ASN A 140 -11.51 7.38 -15.16
C ASN A 140 -11.23 5.87 -15.22
N HIS A 141 -10.63 5.39 -16.31
CA HIS A 141 -10.22 3.99 -16.43
C HIS A 141 -9.06 3.65 -15.49
N LEU A 142 -8.23 4.63 -15.12
CA LEU A 142 -7.06 4.43 -14.27
C LEU A 142 -7.39 4.59 -12.77
N SER A 143 -8.45 5.33 -12.43
CA SER A 143 -8.90 5.56 -11.05
C SER A 143 -10.03 4.63 -10.61
N GLY A 144 -10.71 3.95 -11.55
CA GLY A 144 -11.83 3.06 -11.27
C GLY A 144 -11.42 1.64 -10.85
N SER A 145 -12.43 0.80 -10.60
CA SER A 145 -12.28 -0.63 -10.30
C SER A 145 -12.24 -1.52 -11.55
N GLU A 146 -11.97 -0.92 -12.72
CA GLU A 146 -11.89 -1.66 -13.98
C GLU A 146 -10.65 -2.58 -13.99
N ARG A 147 -10.86 -3.85 -14.34
CA ARG A 147 -9.75 -4.80 -14.53
C ARG A 147 -9.09 -4.54 -15.88
N LEU A 148 -7.96 -3.84 -15.86
CA LEU A 148 -7.26 -3.38 -17.05
C LEU A 148 -5.75 -3.65 -16.96
N THR A 149 -5.12 -3.73 -18.11
CA THR A 149 -3.65 -3.72 -18.26
C THR A 149 -3.25 -2.47 -19.03
N LEU A 150 -2.46 -1.61 -18.42
CA LEU A 150 -2.02 -0.34 -19.02
C LEU A 150 -0.64 -0.50 -19.65
N LEU A 151 -0.53 -0.19 -20.94
CA LEU A 151 0.74 -0.07 -21.64
C LEU A 151 1.24 1.37 -21.51
N ALA A 152 2.01 1.66 -20.46
CA ALA A 152 2.53 3.00 -20.19
C ALA A 152 4.01 3.12 -20.63
N PRO A 153 4.34 3.95 -21.64
CA PRO A 153 5.73 4.21 -22.02
C PRO A 153 6.52 4.92 -20.90
N LEU A 154 7.82 4.66 -20.83
CA LEU A 154 8.73 5.35 -19.91
C LEU A 154 8.79 6.85 -20.19
N ASN A 155 9.05 7.64 -19.15
CA ASN A 155 9.25 9.10 -19.21
C ASN A 155 10.34 9.49 -20.23
N SER A 156 11.34 8.62 -20.45
CA SER A 156 12.40 8.83 -21.44
C SER A 156 11.90 8.90 -22.88
N VAL A 157 10.74 8.34 -23.19
CA VAL A 157 10.12 8.39 -24.53
C VAL A 157 9.65 9.81 -24.87
N PHE A 158 9.31 10.61 -23.86
CA PHE A 158 8.75 11.96 -24.02
C PHE A 158 9.80 13.07 -23.80
N ARG A 159 11.10 12.76 -23.88
CA ARG A 159 12.19 13.73 -23.67
C ARG A 159 12.13 14.92 -24.63
N ASP A 160 11.71 14.67 -25.88
CA ASP A 160 11.59 15.70 -26.92
C ASP A 160 10.24 16.43 -26.88
N GLY A 161 9.42 16.16 -25.87
CA GLY A 161 8.10 16.75 -25.66
C GLY A 161 6.97 15.72 -25.70
N THR A 162 5.80 16.16 -25.24
CA THR A 162 4.56 15.37 -25.25
C THR A 162 3.71 15.71 -26.47
N PRO A 163 3.04 14.73 -27.11
CA PRO A 163 2.14 15.02 -28.23
C PRO A 163 0.96 15.90 -27.79
N PRO A 164 0.40 16.73 -28.70
CA PRO A 164 -0.81 17.48 -28.42
C PRO A 164 -2.00 16.55 -28.21
N ILE A 165 -2.95 16.94 -27.36
CA ILE A 165 -4.16 16.14 -27.11
C ILE A 165 -5.18 16.41 -28.22
N ASP A 166 -5.07 15.65 -29.31
CA ASP A 166 -6.00 15.63 -30.42
C ASP A 166 -6.75 14.29 -30.53
N ALA A 167 -7.62 14.16 -31.53
CA ALA A 167 -8.40 12.93 -31.75
C ALA A 167 -7.50 11.73 -32.05
N HIS A 168 -6.38 11.95 -32.75
CA HIS A 168 -5.43 10.90 -33.08
C HIS A 168 -4.74 10.36 -31.82
N THR A 169 -4.17 11.24 -31.01
CA THR A 169 -3.49 10.91 -29.75
C THR A 169 -4.46 10.28 -28.77
N ARG A 170 -5.71 10.76 -28.68
CA ARG A 170 -6.74 10.13 -27.85
C ARG A 170 -7.02 8.69 -28.28
N ASN A 171 -7.15 8.41 -29.59
CA ASN A 171 -7.35 7.05 -30.09
C ASN A 171 -6.12 6.16 -29.87
N LEU A 172 -4.92 6.71 -30.06
CA LEU A 172 -3.68 6.01 -29.77
C LEU A 172 -3.62 5.59 -28.29
N LEU A 173 -3.88 6.51 -27.36
CA LEU A 173 -3.91 6.23 -25.93
C LEU A 173 -5.00 5.21 -25.58
N ARG A 174 -6.19 5.25 -26.18
CA ARG A 174 -7.21 4.21 -25.97
C ARG A 174 -6.69 2.80 -26.28
N ASN A 175 -5.88 2.63 -27.32
CA ASN A 175 -5.30 1.33 -27.67
C ASN A 175 -4.18 0.87 -26.73
N HIS A 176 -3.70 1.73 -25.82
CA HIS A 176 -2.77 1.35 -24.77
C HIS A 176 -3.47 0.85 -23.50
N ILE A 177 -4.81 0.83 -23.49
CA ILE A 177 -5.63 0.29 -22.42
C ILE A 177 -6.16 -1.07 -22.88
N ILE A 178 -5.62 -2.14 -22.32
CA ILE A 178 -6.00 -3.52 -22.65
C ILE A 178 -7.03 -4.00 -21.62
N LYS A 179 -8.04 -4.74 -22.09
CA LYS A 179 -9.05 -5.36 -21.22
C LYS A 179 -8.42 -6.49 -20.43
N ASP A 180 -8.94 -6.70 -19.23
CA ASP A 180 -8.46 -7.67 -18.24
C ASP A 180 -7.11 -7.31 -17.62
N GLN A 181 -6.90 -7.78 -16.40
CA GLN A 181 -5.64 -7.66 -15.68
C GLN A 181 -4.74 -8.84 -16.06
N LEU A 182 -3.70 -8.56 -16.82
CA LEU A 182 -2.80 -9.56 -17.40
C LEU A 182 -1.42 -9.44 -16.75
N ALA A 183 -0.76 -10.58 -16.56
CA ALA A 183 0.64 -10.60 -16.18
C ALA A 183 1.50 -10.95 -17.41
N SER A 184 2.49 -10.11 -17.70
CA SER A 184 3.37 -10.27 -18.88
C SER A 184 4.02 -11.66 -18.97
N LYS A 185 4.34 -12.26 -17.82
CA LYS A 185 4.91 -13.62 -17.71
C LYS A 185 4.01 -14.75 -18.25
N TYR A 186 2.71 -14.51 -18.42
CA TYR A 186 1.75 -15.49 -18.93
C TYR A 186 1.32 -15.22 -20.38
N LEU A 187 1.91 -14.20 -21.02
CA LEU A 187 1.65 -13.94 -22.43
C LEU A 187 2.34 -14.98 -23.30
N TYR A 188 1.64 -15.48 -24.33
CA TYR A 188 2.16 -16.49 -25.24
C TYR A 188 2.18 -16.00 -26.69
N HIS A 189 3.01 -16.66 -27.51
CA HIS A 189 3.15 -16.30 -28.92
C HIS A 189 1.82 -16.50 -29.67
N GLY A 190 1.39 -15.47 -30.40
CA GLY A 190 0.13 -15.45 -31.13
C GLY A 190 -1.10 -15.01 -30.32
N GLN A 191 -0.93 -14.65 -29.04
CA GLN A 191 -2.01 -14.07 -28.25
C GLN A 191 -2.41 -12.70 -28.82
N THR A 192 -3.71 -12.49 -29.00
CA THR A 192 -4.29 -11.18 -29.35
C THR A 192 -4.78 -10.52 -28.07
N LEU A 193 -4.39 -9.25 -27.87
CA LEU A 193 -4.72 -8.41 -26.72
C LEU A 193 -5.71 -7.32 -27.11
#